data_AF-A0A926CKV5-F1
#
_entry.id   AF-A0A926CKV5-F1
#
_cell.length_a   1.000
_cell.length_b   1.000
_cell.length_c   1.000
_cell.angle_alpha   90.00
_cell.angle_beta   90.00
_cell.angle_gamma   90.00
#
_symmetry.space_group_name_H-M   'P 1'
#
loop_
_entity.id
_entity.type
_entity.pdbx_description
1 polymer ?
#
loop_
_entity_poly.entity_id
_entity_poly.type
_entity_poly.pdbx_seq_one_letter_code
_entity_poly.pdbx_strand_id
1 'polypeptide(L)'
;MTTRSPLFWLRWVTVALIVALCMSDLVSHADSYSRLHATLRSLVYIAYACLFLRNTAAFPRPDASGIWILVAQIATSTPLESNLSVVTAATIPLVLEKGRWRVWVSVTLSLVALQMVVRSGVYLYIRRAQLPADVTPVAVAITLLSGLLEVLAWHVFAFLASVMIVKFDEDRRRLTLLNAEMEGAQVLLMESGRLAERLRISRELHDALGHHLTCLSLQLEVAEHLPDDQVRSKLAEARFLARLLIAEIREAVSQWRLETSPALPIALRSLSRGMPGLVVKFE
;
A
#
# COMPACT_ATOMS: atom_id res chain seq x y z
N MET A 1 -7.62 14.71 6.11
CA MET A 1 -8.46 14.19 5.00
C MET A 1 -8.20 12.70 4.88
N THR A 2 -9.16 11.86 5.24
CA THR A 2 -9.05 10.40 5.10
C THR A 2 -9.12 10.05 3.61
N THR A 3 -7.96 9.85 2.97
CA THR A 3 -7.89 9.38 1.58
C THR A 3 -8.54 8.01 1.52
N ARG A 4 -9.76 7.93 0.99
CA ARG A 4 -10.48 6.66 0.79
C ARG A 4 -9.61 5.75 -0.09
N SER A 5 -9.53 4.47 0.28
CA SER A 5 -8.71 3.49 -0.43
C SER A 5 -9.13 3.39 -1.91
N PRO A 6 -8.22 3.07 -2.84
CA PRO A 6 -8.57 2.87 -4.25
C PRO A 6 -9.67 1.80 -4.44
N LEU A 7 -9.73 0.81 -3.55
CA LEU A 7 -10.78 -0.21 -3.50
C LEU A 7 -12.16 0.36 -3.17
N PHE A 8 -12.24 1.42 -2.36
CA PHE A 8 -13.51 2.09 -2.09
C PHE A 8 -14.11 2.64 -3.40
N TRP A 9 -13.31 3.34 -4.20
CA TRP A 9 -13.75 3.92 -5.47
C TRP A 9 -14.12 2.83 -6.47
N LEU A 10 -13.31 1.78 -6.58
CA LEU A 10 -13.60 0.66 -7.46
C LEU A 10 -14.99 0.08 -7.20
N ARG A 11 -15.37 -0.16 -5.94
CA ARG A 11 -16.68 -0.74 -5.60
C ARG A 11 -17.84 0.12 -6.10
N TRP A 12 -17.77 1.43 -5.89
CA TRP A 12 -18.84 2.34 -6.32
C TRP A 12 -18.87 2.54 -7.83
N VAL A 13 -17.72 2.53 -8.49
CA VAL A 13 -17.63 2.55 -9.96
C VAL A 13 -18.25 1.28 -10.55
N THR A 14 -17.95 0.09 -9.99
CA THR A 14 -18.56 -1.17 -10.45
C THR A 14 -20.07 -1.18 -10.19
N VAL A 15 -20.55 -0.66 -9.06
CA VAL A 15 -22.00 -0.55 -8.81
C VAL A 15 -22.66 0.42 -9.80
N ALA A 16 -22.04 1.57 -10.08
CA ALA A 16 -22.53 2.50 -11.09
C ALA A 16 -22.58 1.84 -12.48
N LEU A 17 -21.57 1.02 -12.82
CA LEU A 17 -21.56 0.24 -14.05
C LEU A 17 -22.69 -0.79 -14.09
N ILE A 18 -22.95 -1.52 -13.00
CA ILE A 18 -24.08 -2.48 -12.92
C ILE A 18 -25.41 -1.76 -13.13
N VAL A 19 -25.59 -0.58 -12.54
CA VAL A 19 -26.79 0.24 -12.74
C VAL A 19 -26.89 0.73 -14.18
N ALA A 20 -25.79 1.18 -14.79
CA ALA A 20 -25.76 1.60 -16.19
C ALA A 20 -26.10 0.45 -17.14
N LEU A 21 -25.61 -0.76 -16.88
CA LEU A 21 -25.95 -1.98 -17.61
C LEU A 21 -27.45 -2.29 -17.50
N CYS A 22 -28.00 -2.24 -16.28
CA CYS A 22 -29.43 -2.41 -16.06
C CYS A 22 -30.27 -1.40 -16.85
N MET A 23 -29.87 -0.12 -16.86
CA MET A 23 -30.58 0.92 -17.61
C MET A 23 -30.47 0.72 -19.12
N SER A 24 -29.27 0.37 -19.62
CA SER A 24 -29.04 0.07 -21.04
C SER A 24 -29.89 -1.11 -21.52
N ASP A 25 -29.98 -2.17 -20.72
CA ASP A 25 -30.79 -3.35 -21.02
C ASP A 25 -32.29 -2.99 -21.06
N LEU A 26 -32.77 -2.22 -20.08
CA LEU A 26 -34.15 -1.78 -20.02
C LEU A 26 -34.56 -0.90 -21.20
N VAL A 27 -33.66 -0.02 -21.66
CA VAL A 27 -33.87 0.86 -22.82
C VAL A 27 -33.84 0.07 -24.12
N SER A 28 -32.86 -0.83 -24.29
CA SER A 28 -32.71 -1.61 -25.54
C SER A 28 -33.86 -2.57 -25.80
N HIS A 29 -34.59 -3.00 -24.76
CA HIS A 29 -35.72 -3.92 -24.87
C HIS A 29 -37.05 -3.30 -24.43
N ALA A 30 -37.15 -1.96 -24.39
CA ALA A 30 -38.33 -1.24 -23.91
C ALA A 30 -39.63 -1.67 -24.62
N ASP A 31 -39.56 -1.92 -25.93
CA ASP A 31 -40.72 -2.34 -26.75
C ASP A 31 -40.97 -3.86 -26.75
N SER A 32 -39.99 -4.64 -26.28
CA SER A 32 -40.03 -6.12 -26.33
C SER A 32 -40.43 -6.76 -25.00
N TYR A 33 -40.20 -6.09 -23.87
CA TYR A 33 -40.48 -6.63 -22.55
C TYR A 33 -41.86 -6.25 -22.06
N SER A 34 -42.61 -7.25 -21.57
CA SER A 34 -43.76 -6.95 -20.72
C SER A 34 -43.30 -6.29 -19.42
N ARG A 35 -44.16 -5.46 -18.81
CA ARG A 35 -43.83 -4.77 -17.54
C ARG A 35 -43.33 -5.72 -16.45
N LEU A 36 -43.86 -6.94 -16.41
CA LEU A 36 -43.45 -7.98 -15.46
C LEU A 36 -42.03 -8.52 -15.74
N HIS A 37 -41.63 -8.68 -17.01
CA HIS A 37 -40.26 -9.10 -17.34
C HIS A 37 -39.24 -8.02 -16.99
N ALA A 38 -39.57 -6.76 -17.29
CA ALA A 38 -38.73 -5.61 -16.96
C ALA A 38 -38.50 -5.50 -15.44
N THR A 39 -39.55 -5.64 -14.62
CA THR A 39 -39.40 -5.58 -13.15
C THR A 39 -38.60 -6.76 -12.59
N LEU A 40 -38.83 -7.97 -13.08
CA LEU A 40 -38.05 -9.16 -12.66
C LEU A 40 -36.56 -9.01 -12.99
N ARG A 41 -36.21 -8.50 -14.19
CA ARG A 41 -34.80 -8.25 -14.55
C ARG A 41 -34.15 -7.21 -13.64
N SER A 42 -34.82 -6.09 -13.39
CA SER A 42 -34.31 -5.06 -12.47
C SER A 42 -34.08 -5.60 -11.05
N LEU A 43 -34.97 -6.47 -10.55
CA LEU A 43 -34.78 -7.12 -9.24
C LEU A 43 -33.53 -8.00 -9.20
N VAL A 44 -33.21 -8.72 -10.28
CA VAL A 44 -31.98 -9.51 -10.36
C VAL A 44 -30.73 -8.63 -10.38
N TYR A 45 -30.74 -7.52 -11.12
CA TYR A 45 -29.64 -6.54 -11.11
C TYR A 45 -29.39 -5.97 -9.71
N ILE A 46 -30.46 -5.63 -9.00
CA ILE A 46 -30.39 -5.14 -7.61
C ILE A 46 -29.84 -6.25 -6.69
N ALA A 47 -30.35 -7.48 -6.81
CA ALA A 47 -29.86 -8.61 -6.03
C ALA A 47 -28.36 -8.87 -6.27
N TYR A 48 -27.93 -8.82 -7.54
CA TYR A 48 -26.52 -8.96 -7.91
C TYR A 48 -25.66 -7.85 -7.32
N ALA A 49 -26.09 -6.58 -7.41
CA ALA A 49 -25.38 -5.44 -6.83
C ALA A 49 -25.24 -5.58 -5.31
N CYS A 50 -26.29 -6.03 -4.62
CA CYS A 50 -26.26 -6.32 -3.19
C CYS A 50 -25.28 -7.45 -2.85
N LEU A 51 -25.29 -8.54 -3.60
CA LEU A 51 -24.33 -9.64 -3.44
C LEU A 51 -22.90 -9.17 -3.69
N PHE A 52 -22.67 -8.35 -4.72
CA PHE A 52 -21.37 -7.75 -5.04
C PHE A 52 -20.85 -6.86 -3.91
N LEU A 53 -21.68 -5.94 -3.43
CA LEU A 53 -21.34 -5.06 -2.31
C LEU A 53 -21.04 -5.85 -1.06
N ARG A 54 -21.84 -6.89 -0.77
CA ARG A 54 -21.60 -7.79 0.36
C ARG A 54 -20.29 -8.54 0.19
N ASN A 55 -20.00 -9.07 -1.00
CA ASN A 55 -18.81 -9.88 -1.25
C ASN A 55 -17.51 -9.07 -1.14
N THR A 56 -17.56 -7.83 -1.64
CA THR A 56 -16.42 -6.89 -1.65
C THR A 56 -16.31 -6.03 -0.38
N ALA A 57 -17.10 -6.31 0.67
CA ALA A 57 -17.14 -5.51 1.89
C ALA A 57 -15.86 -5.58 2.73
N ALA A 58 -15.18 -6.73 2.74
CA ALA A 58 -13.93 -6.94 3.46
C ALA A 58 -12.94 -7.64 2.53
N PHE A 59 -11.71 -7.12 2.45
CA PHE A 59 -10.68 -7.56 1.51
C PHE A 59 -9.33 -7.81 2.20
N PRO A 60 -8.67 -8.96 1.97
CA PRO A 60 -9.22 -10.19 1.39
C PRO A 60 -10.28 -10.80 2.33
N ARG A 61 -11.24 -11.56 1.80
CA ARG A 61 -12.26 -12.23 2.62
C ARG A 61 -11.84 -13.69 2.88
N PRO A 62 -11.50 -14.08 4.12
CA PRO A 62 -10.93 -15.40 4.40
C PRO A 62 -11.95 -16.52 4.66
N ASP A 63 -13.26 -16.28 4.56
CA ASP A 63 -14.28 -17.20 5.08
C ASP A 63 -15.05 -18.02 4.01
N ALA A 64 -15.68 -19.11 4.46
CA ALA A 64 -16.52 -19.96 3.62
C ALA A 64 -17.83 -19.29 3.15
N SER A 65 -18.30 -18.23 3.83
CA SER A 65 -19.51 -17.51 3.42
C SER A 65 -19.29 -16.68 2.15
N GLY A 66 -18.08 -16.16 1.92
CA GLY A 66 -17.69 -15.49 0.68
C GLY A 66 -17.82 -16.38 -0.55
N ILE A 67 -17.55 -17.68 -0.40
CA ILE A 67 -17.72 -18.67 -1.47
C ILE A 67 -19.20 -18.85 -1.81
N TRP A 68 -20.08 -18.99 -0.83
CA TRP A 68 -21.52 -19.12 -1.07
C TRP A 68 -22.12 -17.85 -1.69
N ILE A 69 -21.62 -16.67 -1.30
CA ILE A 69 -22.00 -15.40 -1.94
C ILE A 69 -21.51 -15.38 -3.39
N LEU A 70 -20.29 -15.85 -3.67
CA LEU A 70 -19.77 -15.97 -5.04
C LEU A 70 -20.61 -16.94 -5.88
N VAL A 71 -21.02 -18.08 -5.32
CA VAL A 71 -21.94 -19.03 -5.97
C VAL A 71 -23.26 -18.34 -6.30
N ALA A 72 -23.83 -17.57 -5.36
CA ALA A 72 -25.04 -16.80 -5.59
C ALA A 72 -24.87 -15.72 -6.67
N GLN A 73 -23.70 -15.07 -6.74
CA GLN A 73 -23.37 -14.13 -7.82
C GLN A 73 -23.27 -14.82 -9.18
N ILE A 74 -22.61 -15.98 -9.24
CA ILE A 74 -22.53 -16.78 -10.46
C ILE A 74 -23.93 -17.17 -10.91
N ALA A 75 -24.76 -17.72 -10.00
CA ALA A 75 -26.12 -18.16 -10.28
C ALA A 75 -27.07 -17.02 -10.70
N THR A 76 -26.84 -15.80 -10.23
CA THR A 76 -27.63 -14.62 -10.65
C THR A 76 -27.12 -14.03 -11.97
N SER A 77 -25.82 -14.15 -12.27
CA SER A 77 -25.23 -13.64 -13.52
C SER A 77 -25.51 -14.52 -14.74
N THR A 78 -25.47 -15.85 -14.61
CA THR A 78 -25.54 -16.79 -15.75
C THR A 78 -26.89 -16.94 -16.47
N PRO A 79 -28.08 -16.77 -15.86
CA PRO A 79 -29.33 -16.95 -16.58
C PRO A 79 -29.84 -15.71 -17.33
N LEU A 80 -29.40 -14.50 -16.95
CA LEU A 80 -29.98 -13.26 -17.48
C LEU A 80 -29.12 -12.56 -18.54
N GLU A 81 -27.80 -12.43 -18.33
CA GLU A 81 -26.90 -11.69 -19.24
C GLU A 81 -25.41 -12.05 -19.11
N SER A 82 -24.69 -12.02 -20.25
CA SER A 82 -23.23 -12.13 -20.30
C SER A 82 -22.49 -10.97 -19.64
N ASN A 83 -23.13 -9.81 -19.45
CA ASN A 83 -22.46 -8.62 -18.91
C ASN A 83 -22.15 -8.75 -17.41
N LEU A 84 -23.06 -9.35 -16.64
CA LEU A 84 -22.86 -9.56 -15.21
C LEU A 84 -21.80 -10.63 -14.92
N SER A 85 -21.61 -11.60 -15.81
CA SER A 85 -20.58 -12.64 -15.63
C SER A 85 -19.16 -12.06 -15.76
N VAL A 86 -18.97 -10.99 -16.54
CA VAL A 86 -17.71 -10.22 -16.61
C VAL A 86 -17.39 -9.57 -15.26
N VAL A 87 -18.40 -8.98 -14.61
CA VAL A 87 -18.23 -8.42 -13.26
C VAL A 87 -17.88 -9.52 -12.25
N THR A 88 -18.48 -10.71 -12.39
CA THR A 88 -18.15 -11.88 -11.57
C THR A 88 -16.71 -12.34 -11.82
N ALA A 89 -16.20 -12.29 -13.06
CA ALA A 89 -14.80 -12.58 -13.34
C ALA A 89 -13.84 -11.61 -12.61
N ALA A 90 -14.22 -10.33 -12.52
CA ALA A 90 -13.45 -9.35 -11.74
C ALA A 90 -13.54 -9.58 -10.22
N THR A 91 -14.60 -10.19 -9.68
CA THR A 91 -14.69 -10.44 -8.23
C THR A 91 -13.88 -11.64 -7.77
N ILE A 92 -13.60 -12.61 -8.64
CA ILE A 92 -12.90 -13.85 -8.28
C ILE A 92 -11.54 -13.60 -7.60
N PRO A 93 -10.61 -12.79 -8.17
CA PRO A 93 -9.34 -12.46 -7.51
C PRO A 93 -9.51 -11.70 -6.21
N LEU A 94 -10.65 -11.02 -6.03
CA LEU A 94 -10.85 -10.18 -4.86
C LEU A 94 -11.27 -10.97 -3.61
N VAL A 95 -11.90 -12.13 -3.83
CA VAL A 95 -12.55 -12.90 -2.78
C VAL A 95 -11.75 -14.17 -2.45
N LEU A 96 -11.09 -14.76 -3.44
CA LEU A 96 -10.42 -16.06 -3.27
C LEU A 96 -8.92 -15.92 -3.08
N GLU A 97 -8.38 -16.76 -2.20
CA GLU A 97 -6.94 -16.92 -2.00
C GLU A 97 -6.22 -17.44 -3.26
N LYS A 98 -4.91 -17.12 -3.34
CA LYS A 98 -4.00 -17.56 -4.40
C LYS A 98 -4.04 -19.10 -4.48
N GLY A 99 -4.61 -19.62 -5.56
CA GLY A 99 -4.73 -21.07 -5.85
C GLY A 99 -6.15 -21.53 -6.21
N ARG A 100 -7.19 -20.99 -5.56
CA ARG A 100 -8.59 -21.43 -5.78
C ARG A 100 -9.25 -20.75 -6.98
N TRP A 101 -8.74 -19.60 -7.40
CA TRP A 101 -9.26 -18.85 -8.55
C TRP A 101 -9.36 -19.67 -9.83
N ARG A 102 -8.43 -20.59 -10.10
CA ARG A 102 -8.42 -21.40 -11.34
C ARG A 102 -9.71 -22.20 -11.51
N VAL A 103 -10.17 -22.84 -10.42
CA VAL A 103 -11.41 -23.62 -10.43
C VAL A 103 -12.60 -22.71 -10.71
N TRP A 104 -12.71 -21.60 -9.99
CA TRP A 104 -13.86 -20.70 -10.12
C TRP A 104 -13.90 -19.96 -11.45
N VAL A 105 -12.75 -19.54 -11.99
CA VAL A 105 -12.67 -19.00 -13.36
C VAL A 105 -13.10 -20.05 -14.37
N SER A 106 -12.64 -21.30 -14.24
CA SER A 106 -13.06 -22.37 -15.15
C SER A 106 -14.56 -22.67 -15.06
N VAL A 107 -15.15 -22.63 -13.86
CA VAL A 107 -16.59 -22.80 -13.65
C VAL A 107 -17.36 -21.67 -14.31
N THR A 108 -16.99 -20.41 -14.08
CA THR A 108 -17.65 -19.24 -14.68
C THR A 108 -17.56 -19.28 -16.20
N LEU A 109 -16.37 -19.54 -16.77
CA LEU A 109 -16.20 -19.63 -18.22
C LEU A 109 -17.00 -20.78 -18.83
N SER A 110 -17.04 -21.95 -18.19
CA SER A 110 -17.81 -23.10 -18.67
C SER A 110 -19.32 -22.81 -18.67
N LEU A 111 -19.83 -22.17 -17.61
CA LEU A 111 -21.24 -21.79 -17.53
C LEU A 111 -21.61 -20.73 -18.57
N VAL A 112 -20.74 -19.75 -18.82
CA VAL A 112 -20.95 -18.72 -19.83
C VAL A 112 -20.91 -19.31 -21.24
N ALA A 113 -19.96 -20.21 -21.52
CA ALA A 113 -19.91 -20.94 -22.78
C ALA A 113 -21.18 -21.78 -23.01
N LEU A 114 -21.63 -22.51 -21.98
CA LEU A 114 -22.88 -23.28 -22.04
C LEU A 114 -24.09 -22.38 -22.29
N GLN A 115 -24.21 -21.25 -21.57
CA GLN A 115 -25.27 -20.26 -21.77
C GLN A 115 -25.29 -19.75 -23.22
N MET A 116 -24.11 -19.45 -23.77
CA MET A 116 -23.98 -18.94 -25.13
C MET A 116 -24.45 -19.97 -26.17
N VAL A 117 -24.07 -21.24 -26.01
CA VAL A 117 -24.51 -22.33 -26.88
C VAL A 117 -26.03 -22.48 -26.81
N VAL A 118 -26.61 -22.52 -25.61
CA VAL A 118 -28.06 -22.65 -25.42
C VAL A 118 -28.81 -21.47 -26.04
N ARG A 119 -28.39 -20.23 -25.75
CA ARG A 119 -29.03 -19.01 -26.28
C ARG A 119 -28.99 -18.96 -27.80
N SER A 120 -27.86 -19.33 -28.38
CA SER A 120 -27.70 -19.35 -29.85
C SER A 120 -28.54 -20.46 -30.49
N GLY A 121 -28.59 -21.65 -29.86
CA GLY A 121 -29.45 -22.75 -30.32
C GLY A 121 -30.93 -22.39 -30.30
N VAL A 122 -31.40 -21.77 -29.21
CA VAL A 122 -32.79 -21.28 -29.09
C VAL A 122 -33.08 -20.19 -30.14
N TYR A 123 -32.17 -19.24 -30.33
CA TYR A 123 -32.32 -18.18 -31.33
C TYR A 123 -32.48 -18.74 -32.74
N LEU A 124 -31.60 -19.68 -33.15
CA LEU A 124 -31.68 -20.33 -34.45
C LEU A 124 -32.95 -21.16 -34.60
N TYR A 125 -33.37 -21.86 -33.55
CA TYR A 125 -34.61 -22.64 -33.56
C TYR A 125 -35.85 -21.76 -33.78
N ILE A 126 -35.96 -20.64 -33.07
CA ILE A 126 -37.09 -19.70 -33.18
C ILE A 126 -37.10 -19.04 -34.55
N ARG A 127 -35.93 -18.62 -35.05
CA ARG A 127 -35.80 -17.88 -36.31
C ARG A 127 -35.66 -18.77 -37.54
N ARG A 128 -35.72 -20.11 -37.40
CA ARG A 128 -35.43 -21.06 -38.49
C ARG A 128 -36.22 -20.80 -39.79
N ALA A 129 -37.47 -20.36 -39.68
CA ALA A 129 -38.34 -20.09 -40.83
C ALA A 129 -38.10 -18.72 -41.49
N GLN A 130 -37.35 -17.84 -40.82
CA GLN A 130 -36.99 -16.50 -41.26
C GLN A 130 -35.52 -16.40 -41.66
N LEU A 131 -34.76 -17.51 -41.55
CA LEU A 131 -33.38 -17.56 -41.97
C LEU A 131 -33.32 -17.44 -43.50
N PRO A 132 -32.51 -16.51 -44.03
CA PRO A 132 -32.20 -16.47 -45.44
C PRO A 132 -31.70 -17.83 -45.95
N ALA A 133 -32.08 -18.22 -47.18
CA ALA A 133 -31.73 -19.53 -47.74
C ALA A 133 -30.21 -19.75 -47.94
N ASP A 134 -29.44 -18.68 -47.91
CA ASP A 134 -27.98 -18.62 -48.03
C ASP A 134 -27.24 -18.74 -46.69
N VAL A 135 -27.93 -18.84 -45.55
CA VAL A 135 -27.26 -19.07 -44.25
C VAL A 135 -26.62 -20.46 -44.23
N THR A 136 -25.30 -20.48 -44.38
CA THR A 136 -24.51 -21.71 -44.31
C THR A 136 -24.18 -22.08 -42.86
N PRO A 137 -23.98 -23.38 -42.55
CA PRO A 137 -23.47 -23.81 -41.25
C PRO A 137 -22.15 -23.15 -40.86
N VAL A 138 -21.33 -22.79 -41.85
CA VAL A 138 -20.05 -22.07 -41.66
C VAL A 138 -20.28 -20.66 -41.13
N ALA A 139 -21.23 -19.90 -41.69
CA ALA A 139 -21.56 -18.56 -41.21
C ALA A 139 -22.08 -18.58 -39.75
N VAL A 140 -22.88 -19.59 -39.40
CA VAL A 140 -23.33 -19.83 -38.02
C VAL A 140 -22.13 -20.12 -37.11
N ALA A 141 -21.23 -21.01 -37.52
CA ALA A 141 -20.03 -21.33 -36.73
C ALA A 141 -19.12 -20.11 -36.51
N ILE A 142 -18.94 -19.26 -37.53
CA ILE A 142 -18.16 -18.01 -37.42
C ILE A 142 -18.81 -17.07 -36.41
N THR A 143 -20.14 -16.89 -36.45
CA THR A 143 -20.88 -16.02 -35.52
C THR A 143 -20.78 -16.51 -34.07
N LEU A 144 -20.88 -17.83 -33.87
CA LEU A 144 -20.71 -18.44 -32.55
C LEU A 144 -19.28 -18.26 -32.04
N LEU A 145 -18.28 -18.46 -32.90
CA LEU A 145 -16.88 -18.30 -32.53
C LEU A 145 -16.55 -16.84 -32.20
N SER A 146 -17.03 -15.88 -32.99
CA SER A 146 -16.78 -14.45 -32.75
C SER A 146 -17.37 -13.98 -31.42
N GLY A 147 -18.61 -14.38 -31.10
CA GLY A 147 -19.21 -14.04 -29.81
C GLY A 147 -18.49 -14.70 -28.63
N LEU A 148 -17.98 -15.93 -28.80
CA LEU A 148 -17.23 -16.62 -27.74
C LEU A 148 -15.91 -15.90 -27.46
N LEU A 149 -15.21 -15.47 -28.51
CA LEU A 149 -13.96 -14.72 -28.41
C LEU A 149 -14.17 -13.36 -27.75
N GLU A 150 -15.23 -12.63 -28.12
CA GLU A 150 -15.58 -11.35 -27.50
C GLU A 150 -15.84 -11.50 -26.00
N VAL A 151 -16.67 -12.47 -25.62
CA VAL A 151 -16.99 -12.73 -24.22
C VAL A 151 -15.73 -13.15 -23.46
N LEU A 152 -14.92 -14.03 -24.02
CA LEU A 152 -13.65 -14.46 -23.40
C LEU A 152 -12.70 -13.27 -23.20
N ALA A 153 -12.58 -12.39 -24.20
CA ALA A 153 -11.73 -11.20 -24.11
C ALA A 153 -12.15 -10.29 -22.95
N TRP A 154 -13.46 -10.01 -22.80
CA TRP A 154 -13.97 -9.22 -21.68
C TRP A 154 -13.73 -9.89 -20.32
N HIS A 155 -13.91 -11.22 -20.21
CA HIS A 155 -13.66 -11.94 -18.97
C HIS A 155 -12.17 -11.94 -18.60
N VAL A 156 -11.28 -12.17 -19.56
CA VAL A 156 -9.82 -12.13 -19.36
C VAL A 156 -9.39 -10.72 -18.95
N PHE A 157 -9.90 -9.69 -19.63
CA PHE A 157 -9.63 -8.30 -19.30
C PHE A 157 -10.06 -7.95 -17.88
N ALA A 158 -11.31 -8.24 -17.52
CA ALA A 158 -11.86 -7.95 -16.20
C ALA A 158 -11.12 -8.71 -15.08
N PHE A 159 -10.77 -9.98 -15.34
CA PHE A 159 -9.97 -10.80 -14.44
C PHE A 159 -8.57 -10.22 -14.23
N LEU A 160 -7.84 -9.91 -15.31
CA LEU A 160 -6.48 -9.36 -15.24
C LEU A 160 -6.45 -7.98 -14.58
N ALA A 161 -7.41 -7.12 -14.91
CA ALA A 161 -7.55 -5.80 -14.29
C ALA A 161 -7.73 -5.94 -12.77
N SER A 162 -8.57 -6.88 -12.32
CA SER A 162 -8.77 -7.17 -10.91
C SER A 162 -7.49 -7.69 -10.24
N VAL A 163 -6.78 -8.66 -10.85
CA VAL A 163 -5.49 -9.14 -10.34
C VAL A 163 -4.47 -8.01 -10.19
N MET A 164 -4.40 -7.10 -11.17
CA MET A 164 -3.51 -5.94 -11.11
C MET A 164 -3.84 -5.01 -9.94
N ILE A 165 -5.13 -4.76 -9.69
CA ILE A 165 -5.58 -3.94 -8.56
C ILE A 165 -5.18 -4.57 -7.23
N VAL A 166 -5.36 -5.89 -7.07
CA VAL A 166 -4.97 -6.61 -5.85
C VAL A 166 -3.47 -6.51 -5.63
N LYS A 167 -2.66 -6.79 -6.66
CA LYS A 167 -1.20 -6.70 -6.57
C LYS A 167 -0.73 -5.29 -6.23
N PHE A 168 -1.32 -4.28 -6.86
CA PHE A 168 -0.98 -2.89 -6.61
C PHE A 168 -1.26 -2.47 -5.16
N ASP A 169 -2.37 -2.96 -4.57
CA ASP A 169 -2.67 -2.72 -3.16
C ASP A 169 -1.69 -3.46 -2.22
N GLU A 170 -1.33 -4.72 -2.53
CA GLU A 170 -0.30 -5.48 -1.82
C GLU A 170 1.06 -4.74 -1.84
N ASP A 171 1.50 -4.29 -3.02
CA ASP A 171 2.76 -3.59 -3.22
C ASP A 171 2.78 -2.24 -2.49
N ARG A 172 1.67 -1.49 -2.55
CA ARG A 172 1.55 -0.22 -1.80
C ARG A 172 1.66 -0.43 -0.31
N ARG A 173 0.98 -1.43 0.26
CA ARG A 173 1.08 -1.75 1.69
C ARG A 173 2.52 -2.12 2.07
N ARG A 174 3.19 -2.91 1.24
CA ARG A 174 4.59 -3.30 1.45
C ARG A 174 5.52 -2.09 1.43
N LEU A 175 5.35 -1.17 0.49
CA LEU A 175 6.11 0.08 0.42
C LEU A 175 5.91 0.94 1.67
N THR A 176 4.67 1.09 2.14
CA THR A 176 4.38 1.85 3.36
C THR A 176 5.05 1.24 4.59
N LEU A 177 5.02 -0.09 4.73
CA LEU A 177 5.69 -0.79 5.84
C LEU A 177 7.22 -0.62 5.78
N LEU A 178 7.82 -0.84 4.61
CA LEU A 178 9.26 -0.64 4.41
C LEU A 178 9.69 0.80 4.69
N ASN A 179 8.90 1.79 4.27
CA ASN A 179 9.20 3.18 4.56
C ASN A 179 9.16 3.47 6.08
N ALA A 180 8.18 2.92 6.79
CA ALA A 180 8.10 3.05 8.25
C ALA A 180 9.28 2.33 8.96
N GLU A 181 9.71 1.17 8.47
CA GLU A 181 10.90 0.47 8.97
C GLU A 181 12.17 1.28 8.73
N MET A 182 12.33 1.88 7.54
CA MET A 182 13.45 2.74 7.21
C MET A 182 13.51 3.99 8.10
N GLU A 183 12.38 4.67 8.31
CA GLU A 183 12.29 5.82 9.21
C GLU A 183 12.67 5.43 10.64
N GLY A 184 12.19 4.28 11.14
CA GLY A 184 12.57 3.75 12.45
C GLY A 184 14.07 3.44 12.56
N ALA A 185 14.67 2.81 11.55
CA ALA A 185 16.09 2.50 11.53
C ALA A 185 16.97 3.77 11.52
N GLN A 186 16.56 4.81 10.80
CA GLN A 186 17.27 6.10 10.79
C GLN A 186 17.28 6.76 12.17
N VAL A 187 16.15 6.72 12.89
CA VAL A 187 16.08 7.25 14.26
C VAL A 187 17.05 6.52 15.18
N LEU A 188 17.09 5.18 15.11
CA LEU A 188 18.01 4.37 15.90
C LEU A 188 19.49 4.65 15.58
N LEU A 189 19.83 4.84 14.29
CA LEU A 189 21.18 5.20 13.88
C LEU A 189 21.59 6.59 14.40
N MET A 190 20.69 7.57 14.35
CA MET A 190 20.95 8.90 14.90
C MET A 190 21.16 8.86 16.42
N GLU A 191 20.36 8.08 17.14
CA GLU A 191 20.49 7.92 18.59
C GLU A 191 21.78 7.20 18.96
N SER A 192 22.11 6.11 18.26
CA SER A 192 23.37 5.37 18.46
C SER A 192 24.59 6.26 18.18
N GLY A 193 24.56 7.03 17.08
CA GLY A 193 25.62 7.99 16.75
C GLY A 193 25.80 9.04 17.85
N ARG A 194 24.70 9.59 18.37
CA ARG A 194 24.74 10.55 19.49
C ARG A 194 25.29 9.93 20.78
N LEU A 195 24.94 8.68 21.09
CA LEU A 195 25.46 7.97 22.26
C LEU A 195 26.95 7.64 22.11
N ALA A 196 27.36 7.14 20.95
CA ALA A 196 28.76 6.86 20.63
C ALA A 196 29.61 8.13 20.77
N GLU A 197 29.09 9.26 20.29
CA GLU A 197 29.76 10.55 20.40
C GLU A 197 29.87 11.01 21.85
N ARG A 198 28.82 10.88 22.66
CA ARG A 198 28.88 11.17 24.11
C ARG A 198 29.92 10.31 24.83
N LEU A 199 30.06 9.04 24.46
CA LEU A 199 31.04 8.13 25.05
C LEU A 199 32.47 8.45 24.59
N ARG A 200 32.66 8.90 23.34
CA ARG A 200 33.95 9.40 22.84
C ARG A 200 34.36 10.63 23.64
N ILE A 201 33.47 11.61 23.73
CA ILE A 201 33.58 12.82 24.53
C ILE A 201 33.96 12.49 25.98
N SER A 202 33.22 11.59 26.64
CA SER A 202 33.51 11.23 28.03
C SER A 202 34.90 10.65 28.22
N ARG A 203 35.41 9.86 27.26
CA ARG A 203 36.75 9.28 27.34
C ARG A 203 37.82 10.32 27.12
N GLU A 204 37.69 11.17 26.10
CA GLU A 204 38.64 12.26 25.85
C GLU A 204 38.75 13.21 27.04
N LEU A 205 37.62 13.56 27.66
CA LEU A 205 37.63 14.33 28.91
C LEU A 205 38.26 13.57 30.06
N HIS A 206 37.96 12.28 30.23
CA HIS A 206 38.50 11.47 31.33
C HIS A 206 40.01 11.28 31.21
N ASP A 207 40.53 11.04 30.01
CA ASP A 207 41.96 10.85 29.76
C ASP A 207 42.72 12.16 30.03
N ALA A 208 42.22 13.30 29.55
CA ALA A 208 42.79 14.61 29.83
C ALA A 208 42.75 14.95 31.34
N LEU A 209 41.58 14.82 31.97
CA LEU A 209 41.41 15.08 33.41
C LEU A 209 42.29 14.17 34.26
N GLY A 210 42.33 12.87 33.94
CA GLY A 210 43.07 11.85 34.68
C GLY A 210 44.57 12.13 34.67
N HIS A 211 45.16 12.36 33.49
CA HIS A 211 46.60 12.60 33.35
C HIS A 211 47.08 13.78 34.20
N HIS A 212 46.37 14.90 34.12
CA HIS A 212 46.75 16.12 34.83
C HIS A 212 46.43 16.05 36.33
N LEU A 213 45.34 15.38 36.75
CA LEU A 213 45.08 15.15 38.17
C LEU A 213 46.16 14.27 38.81
N THR A 214 46.64 13.24 38.12
CA THR A 214 47.77 12.43 38.59
C THR A 214 49.05 13.26 38.69
N CYS A 215 49.35 14.10 37.69
CA CYS A 215 50.50 15.00 37.72
C CYS A 215 50.42 16.00 38.90
N LEU A 216 49.24 16.59 39.12
CA LEU A 216 48.98 17.48 40.25
C LEU A 216 49.16 16.78 41.60
N SER A 217 48.62 15.57 41.75
CA SER A 217 48.75 14.77 42.98
C SER A 217 50.21 14.46 43.29
N LEU A 218 51.00 14.03 42.30
CA LEU A 218 52.43 13.77 42.45
C LEU A 218 53.20 15.04 42.84
N GLN A 219 52.87 16.19 42.26
CA GLN A 219 53.53 17.46 42.63
C GLN A 219 53.24 17.89 44.07
N LEU A 220 52.02 17.64 44.55
CA LEU A 220 51.64 17.92 45.94
C LEU A 220 52.32 16.94 46.92
N GLU A 221 52.39 15.65 46.58
CA GLU A 221 53.07 14.62 47.37
C GLU A 221 54.58 14.89 47.51
N VAL A 222 55.22 15.35 46.43
CA VAL A 222 56.61 15.81 46.47
C VAL A 222 56.77 17.06 47.36
N ALA A 223 55.80 17.97 47.34
CA ALA A 223 55.82 19.19 48.16
C ALA A 223 55.77 18.89 49.67
N GLU A 224 55.11 17.82 50.11
CA GLU A 224 55.05 17.40 51.52
C GLU A 224 56.40 16.92 52.08
N HIS A 225 57.34 16.52 51.21
CA HIS A 225 58.65 15.97 51.60
C HIS A 225 59.80 16.97 51.46
N LEU A 226 59.51 18.23 51.11
CA LEU A 226 60.49 19.31 50.93
C LEU A 226 60.62 20.18 52.20
N PRO A 227 61.81 20.75 52.48
CA PRO A 227 62.00 21.70 53.58
C PRO A 227 61.20 23.01 53.37
N ASP A 228 60.82 23.67 54.47
CA ASP A 228 59.85 24.79 54.53
C ASP A 228 60.14 25.96 53.56
N ASP A 229 61.41 26.16 53.21
CA ASP A 229 61.85 27.19 52.26
C ASP A 229 61.49 26.88 50.80
N GLN A 230 61.31 25.61 50.44
CA GLN A 230 61.01 25.13 49.08
C GLN A 230 59.54 24.75 48.87
N VAL A 231 58.78 24.49 49.94
CA VAL A 231 57.34 24.14 49.88
C VAL A 231 56.52 25.20 49.13
N ARG A 232 56.80 26.50 49.36
CA ARG A 232 56.10 27.62 48.70
C ARG A 232 56.22 27.60 47.17
N SER A 233 57.39 27.20 46.66
CA SER A 233 57.66 27.11 45.23
C SER A 233 56.83 26.01 44.58
N LYS A 234 56.83 24.81 45.17
CA LYS A 234 56.07 23.67 44.64
C LYS A 234 54.56 23.85 44.74
N LEU A 235 54.06 24.49 45.80
CA LEU A 235 52.64 24.82 45.93
C LEU A 235 52.19 25.82 44.85
N ALA A 236 53.05 26.76 44.45
CA ALA A 236 52.79 27.67 43.34
C ALA A 236 52.74 26.95 41.99
N GLU A 237 53.61 25.97 41.78
CA GLU A 237 53.66 25.13 40.57
C GLU A 237 52.42 24.23 40.44
N ALA A 238 52.01 23.58 41.53
CA ALA A 238 50.75 22.81 41.58
C ALA A 238 49.53 23.70 41.30
N ARG A 239 49.51 24.92 41.85
CA ARG A 239 48.42 25.89 41.61
C ARG A 239 48.40 26.39 40.17
N PHE A 240 49.56 26.47 39.51
CA PHE A 240 49.66 26.78 38.09
C PHE A 240 49.11 25.64 37.22
N LEU A 241 49.48 24.39 37.49
CA LEU A 241 48.94 23.22 36.79
C LEU A 241 47.41 23.10 36.93
N ALA A 242 46.87 23.33 38.13
CA ALA A 242 45.42 23.33 38.33
C ALA A 242 44.70 24.41 37.51
N ARG A 243 45.33 25.58 37.29
CA ARG A 243 44.78 26.64 36.42
C ARG A 243 44.87 26.27 34.94
N LEU A 244 45.96 25.65 34.52
CA LEU A 244 46.14 25.18 33.14
C LEU A 244 45.09 24.12 32.79
N LEU A 245 44.85 23.16 33.69
CA LEU A 245 43.81 22.14 33.56
C LEU A 245 42.42 22.76 33.34
N ILE A 246 42.03 23.73 34.17
CA ILE A 246 40.72 24.38 34.06
C ILE A 246 40.59 25.13 32.73
N ALA A 247 41.67 25.72 32.21
CA ALA A 247 41.68 26.38 30.92
C ALA A 247 41.50 25.38 29.76
N GLU A 248 42.22 24.26 29.78
CA GLU A 248 42.12 23.21 28.74
C GLU A 248 40.73 22.56 28.70
N ILE A 249 40.12 22.25 29.86
CA ILE A 249 38.72 21.77 29.91
C ILE A 249 37.77 22.79 29.30
N ARG A 250 37.94 24.07 29.64
CA ARG A 250 37.07 25.14 29.15
C ARG A 250 37.21 25.33 27.64
N GLU A 251 38.41 25.16 27.11
CA GLU A 251 38.68 25.22 25.68
C GLU A 251 38.07 24.01 24.94
N ALA A 252 38.31 22.78 25.42
CA ALA A 252 37.72 21.56 24.87
C ALA A 252 36.18 21.60 24.86
N VAL A 253 35.55 22.04 25.96
CA VAL A 253 34.09 22.22 26.05
C VAL A 253 33.60 23.31 25.10
N SER A 254 34.38 24.38 24.89
CA SER A 254 33.99 25.46 23.97
C SER A 254 34.05 25.05 22.50
N GLN A 255 35.07 24.30 22.09
CA GLN A 255 35.21 23.74 20.74
C GLN A 255 34.06 22.80 20.41
N TRP A 256 33.68 21.91 21.34
CA TRP A 256 32.55 20.99 21.12
C TRP A 256 31.19 21.69 21.02
N ARG A 257 31.02 22.81 21.72
CA ARG A 257 29.80 23.62 21.65
C ARG A 257 29.62 24.28 20.28
N LEU A 258 30.73 24.63 19.62
CA LEU A 258 30.75 25.19 18.26
C LEU A 258 30.43 24.13 17.20
N GLU A 259 30.98 22.92 17.32
CA GLU A 259 30.78 21.82 16.36
C GLU A 259 29.35 21.23 16.38
N THR A 260 28.64 21.32 17.50
CA THR A 260 27.25 20.79 17.62
C THR A 260 26.19 21.76 17.05
N SER A 261 26.56 23.01 16.76
CA SER A 261 25.65 24.07 16.31
C SER A 261 25.16 24.05 14.84
N PRO A 262 25.70 23.26 13.87
CA PRO A 262 25.27 23.38 12.47
C PRO A 262 24.04 22.51 12.12
N ALA A 263 23.42 21.80 13.07
CA ALA A 263 22.29 20.91 12.77
C ALA A 263 20.97 21.67 12.48
N LEU A 264 20.82 22.90 12.96
CA LEU A 264 19.55 23.64 12.86
C LEU A 264 19.20 24.07 11.42
N PRO A 265 20.12 24.63 10.62
CA PRO A 265 19.81 24.99 9.23
C PRO A 265 19.54 23.77 8.34
N ILE A 266 20.21 22.63 8.61
CA ILE A 266 20.04 21.39 7.86
C ILE A 266 18.69 20.75 8.19
N ALA A 267 18.31 20.69 9.48
CA ALA A 267 17.00 20.22 9.92
C ALA A 267 15.86 21.08 9.35
N LEU A 268 16.02 22.41 9.34
CA LEU A 268 15.05 23.34 8.76
C LEU A 268 14.92 23.18 7.24
N ARG A 269 16.02 22.94 6.51
CA ARG A 269 15.99 22.64 5.06
C ARG A 269 15.37 21.29 4.73
N SER A 270 15.49 20.30 5.63
CA SER A 270 14.87 18.99 5.45
C SER A 270 13.36 19.06 5.68
N LEU A 271 12.92 19.84 6.68
CA LEU A 271 11.51 20.12 6.93
C LEU A 271 10.87 20.96 5.80
N SER A 272 11.59 21.93 5.23
CA SER A 272 11.06 22.75 4.14
C SER A 272 10.83 21.98 2.83
N ARG A 273 11.60 20.92 2.56
CA ARG A 273 11.38 20.04 1.39
C ARG A 273 10.11 19.21 1.48
N GLY A 274 9.61 18.94 2.69
CA GLY A 274 8.38 18.16 2.91
C GLY A 274 7.08 18.96 2.74
N MET A 275 7.14 20.29 2.63
CA MET A 275 5.96 21.16 2.51
C MET A 275 6.05 22.05 1.27
N PRO A 276 5.46 21.65 0.12
CA PRO A 276 5.48 22.48 -1.08
C PRO A 276 4.72 23.80 -0.84
N GLY A 277 5.45 24.91 -0.79
CA GLY A 277 4.92 26.27 -0.62
C GLY A 277 5.62 27.13 0.45
N LEU A 278 6.50 26.57 1.28
CA LEU A 278 7.17 27.33 2.34
C LEU A 278 8.50 27.94 1.83
N VAL A 279 8.51 29.25 1.53
CA VAL A 279 9.74 30.00 1.23
C VAL A 279 10.36 30.46 2.55
N VAL A 280 11.36 29.72 3.03
CA VAL A 280 12.16 30.11 4.21
C VAL A 280 13.34 30.96 3.72
N LYS A 281 13.36 32.25 4.08
CA LYS A 281 14.55 33.10 3.94
C LYS A 281 15.45 32.87 5.15
N PHE A 282 16.70 32.52 4.91
CA PHE A 282 17.73 32.47 5.95
C PHE A 282 18.57 33.74 5.80
N GLU A 283 18.50 34.62 6.81
CA GLU A 283 19.50 35.68 7.05
C GLU A 283 20.59 35.15 7.99
#